data_AF-A0A920REB0-F1
#
_entry.id   AF-A0A920REB0-F1
#
_cell.length_a   1.000
_cell.length_b   1.000
_cell.length_c   1.000
_cell.angle_alpha   90.00
_cell.angle_beta   90.00
_cell.angle_gamma   90.00
#
_symmetry.space_group_name_H-M   'P 1'
#
loop_
_entity.id
_entity.type
_entity.pdbx_description
1 polymer ?
#
loop_
_entity_poly.entity_id
_entity_poly.type
_entity_poly.pdbx_seq_one_letter_code
_entity_poly.pdbx_strand_id
1 'polypeptide(L)' 'MSLGRINQPQDMADAALFLASDESRNVTGPDLIVDGGWKL' A
#
# COMPACT_ATOMS: atom_id res chain seq x y z
N MET A 1 4.22 -5.67 -14.74
CA MET A 1 3.27 -4.77 -15.44
C MET A 1 2.68 -3.85 -14.39
N SER A 2 2.77 -2.54 -14.59
CA SER A 2 2.21 -1.54 -13.66
C SER A 2 0.69 -1.39 -13.86
N LEU A 3 0.02 -0.77 -12.90
CA LEU A 3 -1.43 -0.59 -12.83
C LEU A 3 -2.05 0.21 -14.00
N GLY A 4 -1.23 0.78 -14.88
CA GLY A 4 -1.69 1.55 -16.05
C GLY A 4 -2.44 2.84 -15.72
N ARG A 5 -2.49 3.24 -14.44
CA ARG A 5 -3.13 4.45 -13.94
C ARG A 5 -2.32 5.09 -12.82
N ILE A 6 -2.57 6.37 -12.58
CA ILE A 6 -2.05 7.08 -11.40
C ILE A 6 -2.78 6.55 -10.16
N ASN A 7 -2.05 6.42 -9.06
CA ASN A 7 -2.63 6.13 -7.75
C ASN A 7 -3.61 7.23 -7.35
N GLN A 8 -4.75 6.81 -6.84
CA GLN A 8 -5.77 7.66 -6.28
C GLN A 8 -5.54 7.83 -4.78
N PRO A 9 -6.06 8.89 -4.15
CA PRO A 9 -5.97 9.08 -2.71
C PRO A 9 -6.45 7.86 -1.90
N GLN A 10 -7.44 7.13 -2.41
CA GLN A 10 -7.97 5.93 -1.78
C GLN A 10 -6.93 4.80 -1.69
N ASP A 11 -6.04 4.65 -2.68
CA ASP A 11 -4.99 3.61 -2.66
C ASP A 11 -4.05 3.83 -1.45
N MET A 12 -3.78 5.10 -1.07
CA MET A 12 -3.00 5.43 0.13
C MET A 12 -3.80 5.22 1.42
N ALA A 13 -5.08 5.64 1.41
CA ALA A 13 -5.95 5.50 2.58
C ALA A 13 -6.14 4.04 2.97
N ASP A 14 -6.33 3.16 1.99
CA ASP A 14 -6.52 1.72 2.22
C ASP A 14 -5.23 1.06 2.74
N ALA A 15 -4.06 1.49 2.24
CA ALA A 15 -2.77 1.01 2.74
C ALA A 15 -2.51 1.46 4.19
N ALA A 16 -2.83 2.72 4.51
CA ALA A 16 -2.76 3.22 5.88
C ALA A 16 -3.75 2.51 6.80
N LEU A 17 -4.97 2.26 6.33
CA LEU A 17 -5.99 1.52 7.06
C LEU A 17 -5.53 0.09 7.35
N PHE A 18 -4.96 -0.60 6.36
CA PHE A 18 -4.39 -1.93 6.56
C PHE A 18 -3.35 -1.91 7.69
N LEU A 19 -2.36 -1.01 7.63
CA LEU A 19 -1.30 -0.91 8.65
C LEU A 19 -1.80 -0.53 10.04
N ALA A 20 -2.92 0.19 10.11
CA ALA A 20 -3.56 0.59 11.37
C ALA A 20 -4.54 -0.47 11.91
N SER A 21 -4.84 -1.52 11.14
CA SER A 21 -5.83 -2.52 11.48
C SER A 21 -5.23 -3.74 12.18
N ASP A 22 -6.10 -4.55 12.79
CA ASP A 22 -5.68 -5.83 13.37
C ASP A 22 -5.16 -6.84 12.32
N GLU A 23 -5.48 -6.64 11.02
CA GLU A 23 -5.02 -7.52 9.94
C GLU A 23 -3.50 -7.45 9.76
N SER A 24 -2.87 -6.33 10.13
CA SER A 24 -1.41 -6.17 10.10
C SER A 24 -0.73 -6.40 11.46
N ARG A 25 -1.40 -7.04 12.44
CA ARG A 25 -0.90 -7.19 13.82
C ARG A 25 0.49 -7.83 13.97
N ASN A 26 0.95 -8.56 12.95
CA ASN A 26 2.27 -9.20 12.94
C ASN A 26 3.18 -8.66 11.82
N VAL A 27 2.86 -7.48 11.28
CA VAL A 27 3.64 -6.79 10.25
C VAL A 27 4.31 -5.58 10.91
N THR A 28 5.61 -5.67 11.17
CA THR A 28 6.40 -4.60 11.80
C THR A 28 7.78 -4.48 11.16
N GLY A 29 8.20 -3.25 10.87
CA GLY A 29 9.48 -2.94 10.24
C GLY A 29 9.57 -2.89 8.70
N PRO A 30 8.65 -3.43 7.88
CA PRO A 30 8.76 -3.28 6.43
C PRO A 30 8.18 -1.95 5.95
N ASP A 31 8.74 -1.45 4.85
CA ASP A 31 8.12 -0.39 4.05
C ASP A 31 7.05 -1.00 3.12
N LEU A 32 5.81 -0.54 3.22
CA LEU A 32 4.73 -0.91 2.30
C LEU A 32 4.75 0.01 1.08
N ILE A 33 5.29 -0.46 -0.05
CA ILE A 33 5.35 0.29 -1.30
C ILE A 33 3.99 0.24 -2.00
N VAL A 34 3.38 1.42 -2.19
CA VAL A 34 2.11 1.57 -2.91
C VAL A 34 2.33 2.52 -4.09
N ASP A 35 2.81 1.97 -5.21
CA ASP A 35 3.20 2.76 -6.39
C ASP A 35 2.59 2.24 -7.70
N GLY A 36 1.66 1.28 -7.59
CA GLY A 36 1.05 0.65 -8.75
C GLY A 36 2.01 -0.21 -9.56
N GLY A 37 3.10 -0.71 -8.97
CA GLY A 37 4.10 -1.51 -9.67
C GLY A 37 5.06 -0.68 -10.53
N TRP A 38 5.35 0.56 -10.11
CA TRP A 38 6.29 1.46 -10.77
C TRP A 38 7.75 1.10 -10.45
N LYS A 39 8.06 0.74 -9.20
CA LYS A 39 9.36 0.22 -8.80
C LYS A 39 9.45 -1.27 -9.12
N LEU A 40 9.70 -1.59 -10.37
CA LEU A 40 10.34 -2.84 -10.81
C LEU A 40 11.45 -2.53 -11.81
#